data_AF-A0A0Q4BBY3-F1
#
_entry.id   AF-A0A0Q4BBY3-F1
#
_cell.length_a   1.000
_cell.length_b   1.000
_cell.length_c   1.000
_cell.angle_alpha   90.00
_cell.angle_beta   90.00
_cell.angle_gamma   90.00
#
_symmetry.space_group_name_H-M   'P 1'
#
loop_
_entity.id
_entity.type
_entity.pdbx_description
1 polymer ?
#
loop_
_entity_poly.entity_id
_entity_poly.type
_entity_poly.pdbx_seq_one_letter_code
_entity_poly.pdbx_strand_id
1 'polypeptide(L)'
;MPYVNFGTLLKDAKPSRIENISGRDPVWVSSVEDYIRIAVQRWYSPRLSNPEYEGSWLKASINGEPIPRDGMIPLFRLISELYNVSSNPNYTSDYLKNFDVKTAPIRCAAVKGFVAGNIGAVYTTVESLKLTNEYFRNAYSLIGEYEAALSSPIVTYTRKPGMLVRYVTKSSSWIPRMQNQEDGKILICVFKLASDRILKDNKTSLEEYIRARERADHNNWENETEFGIVDRIAENTASALKSLFNPTVKNELVTRSTLSKLFADIFLPPSNVNSDTMRNSPKRKTGDVKARKKSRTSKSKFEIESSSLEGNTRTIEFTLGAGAESDAIDFELVVCSERSSVNCAEWEMDLDKEFPLSIKKFTVKEITGLSGKAIEKNYEVNLSNTINIIGDYTVFTKKSIKGVTYGLKVDGKRAGFSLKGTISIECAQKSISFEVKNQSMRFD
;
A
#
# COMPACT_ATOMS: atom_id res chain seq x y z
N MET A 1 -28.67 -21.46 -37.92
CA MET A 1 -27.74 -20.75 -37.00
C MET A 1 -26.98 -19.70 -37.81
N PRO A 2 -26.75 -18.50 -37.27
CA PRO A 2 -25.82 -17.56 -37.89
C PRO A 2 -24.44 -18.23 -38.02
N TYR A 3 -23.75 -17.98 -39.14
CA TYR A 3 -22.40 -18.49 -39.38
C TYR A 3 -21.42 -17.86 -38.39
N VAL A 4 -20.71 -18.68 -37.61
CA VAL A 4 -19.68 -18.24 -36.67
C VAL A 4 -18.31 -18.51 -37.30
N ASN A 5 -17.55 -17.46 -37.58
CA ASN A 5 -16.17 -17.59 -38.03
C ASN A 5 -15.25 -17.74 -36.81
N PHE A 6 -14.89 -18.99 -36.50
CA PHE A 6 -14.02 -19.30 -35.37
C PHE A 6 -12.60 -18.71 -35.50
N GLY A 7 -12.10 -18.55 -36.73
CA GLY A 7 -10.79 -17.94 -36.97
C GLY A 7 -10.76 -16.47 -36.56
N THR A 8 -11.79 -15.71 -36.91
CA THR A 8 -11.95 -14.31 -36.48
C THR A 8 -12.13 -14.21 -34.97
N LEU A 9 -12.97 -15.07 -34.40
CA LEU A 9 -13.25 -15.06 -32.95
C LEU A 9 -12.00 -15.36 -32.11
N LEU A 10 -11.18 -16.33 -32.54
CA LEU A 10 -9.90 -16.63 -31.89
C LEU A 10 -8.86 -15.53 -32.10
N LYS A 11 -8.90 -14.81 -33.24
CA LYS A 11 -8.02 -13.67 -33.47
C LYS A 11 -8.32 -12.53 -32.51
N ASP A 12 -9.59 -12.26 -32.22
CA ASP A 12 -10.00 -11.22 -31.27
C ASP A 12 -9.69 -11.61 -29.82
N ALA A 13 -9.70 -12.92 -29.53
CA ALA A 13 -9.30 -13.46 -28.23
C ALA A 13 -7.78 -13.44 -28.00
N LYS A 14 -6.98 -13.28 -29.06
CA LYS A 14 -5.52 -13.22 -28.94
C LYS A 14 -5.08 -11.89 -28.35
N PRO A 15 -4.08 -11.89 -27.46
CA PRO A 15 -3.48 -10.67 -26.97
C PRO A 15 -2.91 -9.85 -28.14
N SER A 16 -3.07 -8.54 -28.07
CA SER A 16 -2.44 -7.62 -29.02
C SER A 16 -0.92 -7.75 -28.88
N ARG A 17 -0.22 -8.03 -29.98
CA ARG A 17 1.24 -8.16 -29.94
C ARG A 17 1.85 -6.78 -29.70
N ILE A 18 2.47 -6.60 -28.54
CA ILE A 18 3.43 -5.52 -28.35
C ILE A 18 4.68 -5.91 -29.12
N GLU A 19 5.20 -5.00 -29.96
CA GLU A 19 6.30 -5.23 -30.92
C GLU A 19 7.60 -5.78 -30.29
N ASN A 20 7.73 -5.73 -28.96
CA ASN A 20 8.92 -6.14 -28.20
C ASN A 20 8.78 -7.45 -27.40
N ILE A 21 7.65 -8.16 -27.48
CA ILE A 21 7.45 -9.41 -26.72
C ILE A 21 7.63 -10.62 -27.66
N SER A 22 8.77 -11.30 -27.54
CA SER A 22 9.00 -12.60 -28.17
C SER A 22 8.22 -13.68 -27.40
N GLY A 23 7.07 -14.08 -27.93
CA GLY A 23 6.27 -15.14 -27.31
C GLY A 23 5.38 -15.86 -28.31
N ARG A 24 5.29 -17.19 -28.16
CA ARG A 24 4.28 -18.00 -28.85
C ARG A 24 2.93 -17.71 -28.19
N ASP A 25 1.89 -17.52 -29.00
CA ASP A 25 0.51 -17.37 -28.51
C ASP A 25 0.18 -18.42 -27.42
N PRO A 26 -0.64 -18.07 -26.41
CA PRO A 26 -1.05 -19.03 -25.41
C PRO A 26 -1.66 -20.28 -26.08
N VAL A 27 -1.34 -21.48 -25.59
CA VAL A 27 -1.81 -22.72 -26.24
C VAL A 27 -3.34 -22.78 -26.28
N TRP A 28 -4.00 -22.20 -25.28
CA TRP A 28 -5.46 -22.20 -25.15
C TRP A 28 -6.20 -21.22 -26.08
N VAL A 29 -5.51 -20.39 -26.86
CA VAL A 29 -6.14 -19.61 -27.96
C VAL A 29 -6.00 -20.29 -29.33
N SER A 30 -5.56 -21.56 -29.35
CA SER A 30 -5.43 -22.34 -30.59
C SER A 30 -6.74 -22.98 -31.06
N SER A 31 -7.69 -23.19 -30.13
CA SER A 31 -9.01 -23.75 -30.40
C SER A 31 -10.08 -23.02 -29.60
N VAL A 32 -11.31 -23.04 -30.08
CA VAL A 32 -12.46 -22.42 -29.38
C VAL A 32 -12.78 -23.22 -28.12
N GLU A 33 -12.60 -24.54 -28.19
CA GLU A 33 -12.78 -25.48 -27.10
C GLU A 33 -11.86 -25.16 -25.92
N ASP A 34 -10.57 -24.98 -26.17
CA ASP A 34 -9.60 -24.65 -25.13
C ASP A 34 -9.85 -23.24 -24.57
N TYR A 35 -10.19 -22.29 -25.43
CA TYR A 35 -10.52 -20.93 -25.01
C TYR A 35 -11.73 -20.93 -24.07
N ILE A 36 -12.82 -21.61 -24.44
CA ILE A 36 -14.02 -21.72 -23.61
C ILE A 36 -13.69 -22.46 -22.30
N ARG A 37 -12.86 -23.51 -22.36
CA ARG A 37 -12.41 -24.25 -21.17
C ARG A 37 -11.69 -23.35 -20.17
N ILE A 38 -10.86 -22.41 -20.63
CA ILE A 38 -10.25 -21.38 -19.78
C ILE A 38 -11.29 -20.37 -19.31
N ALA A 39 -12.11 -19.83 -20.21
CA ALA A 39 -13.07 -18.77 -19.91
C ALA A 39 -14.09 -19.20 -18.84
N VAL A 40 -14.61 -20.43 -18.91
CA VAL A 40 -15.54 -20.97 -17.91
C VAL A 40 -14.89 -21.02 -16.52
N GLN A 41 -13.64 -21.48 -16.43
CA GLN A 41 -12.93 -21.52 -15.15
C GLN A 41 -12.57 -20.10 -14.65
N ARG A 42 -12.18 -19.20 -15.56
CA ARG A 42 -11.87 -17.81 -15.27
C ARG A 42 -13.07 -17.09 -14.66
N TRP A 43 -14.26 -17.21 -15.23
CA TRP A 43 -15.41 -16.43 -14.75
C TRP A 43 -16.21 -17.13 -13.65
N TYR A 44 -16.20 -18.47 -13.62
CA TYR A 44 -17.10 -19.26 -12.77
C TYR A 44 -16.39 -20.23 -11.82
N SER A 45 -15.08 -20.11 -11.59
CA SER A 45 -14.34 -20.96 -10.65
C SER A 45 -14.99 -21.11 -9.27
N PRO A 46 -15.61 -20.09 -8.64
CA PRO A 46 -16.30 -20.27 -7.36
C PRO A 46 -17.46 -21.28 -7.39
N ARG A 47 -18.10 -21.50 -8.54
CA ARG A 47 -19.26 -22.40 -8.68
C ARG A 47 -18.93 -23.69 -9.40
N LEU A 48 -17.89 -23.68 -10.23
CA LEU A 48 -17.59 -24.77 -11.14
C LEU A 48 -17.18 -26.01 -10.34
N SER A 49 -17.97 -27.07 -10.46
CA SER A 49 -17.77 -28.34 -9.77
C SER A 49 -17.52 -28.16 -8.27
N ASN A 50 -18.20 -27.19 -7.64
CA ASN A 50 -17.99 -26.82 -6.24
C ASN A 50 -19.26 -27.08 -5.39
N PRO A 51 -19.41 -28.27 -4.78
CA PRO A 51 -20.54 -28.57 -3.88
C PRO A 51 -20.62 -27.68 -2.64
N GLU A 52 -19.52 -27.05 -2.25
CA GLU A 52 -19.41 -26.15 -1.09
C GLU A 52 -19.93 -24.74 -1.39
N TYR A 53 -20.25 -24.46 -2.66
CA TYR A 53 -20.82 -23.18 -3.05
C TYR A 53 -22.18 -22.96 -2.38
N GLU A 54 -22.36 -21.80 -1.75
CA GLU A 54 -23.63 -21.37 -1.17
C GLU A 54 -24.68 -21.06 -2.26
N GLY A 55 -25.35 -22.11 -2.75
CA GLY A 55 -26.41 -22.04 -3.76
C GLY A 55 -26.24 -23.13 -4.82
N SER A 56 -26.76 -22.87 -6.03
CA SER A 56 -26.59 -23.81 -7.14
C SER A 56 -25.18 -23.71 -7.73
N TRP A 57 -24.43 -24.80 -7.67
CA TRP A 57 -23.13 -24.94 -8.32
C TRP A 57 -23.26 -25.44 -9.76
N LEU A 58 -22.20 -25.32 -10.55
CA LEU A 58 -22.22 -25.58 -11.99
C LEU A 58 -21.48 -26.88 -12.32
N LYS A 59 -22.16 -27.79 -13.04
CA LYS A 59 -21.52 -28.89 -13.76
C LYS A 59 -21.37 -28.48 -15.22
N ALA A 60 -20.17 -28.08 -15.62
CA ALA A 60 -19.89 -27.69 -17.00
C ALA A 60 -19.13 -28.80 -17.74
N SER A 61 -19.45 -28.98 -19.02
CA SER A 61 -18.75 -29.86 -19.94
C SER A 61 -18.54 -29.15 -21.26
N ILE A 62 -17.36 -29.33 -21.87
CA ILE A 62 -17.05 -28.82 -23.21
C ILE A 62 -16.98 -30.03 -24.13
N ASN A 63 -17.87 -30.09 -25.13
CA ASN A 63 -18.01 -31.24 -26.05
C ASN A 63 -18.16 -32.59 -25.32
N GLY A 64 -18.95 -32.62 -24.25
CA GLY A 64 -19.20 -33.82 -23.45
C GLY A 64 -18.13 -34.09 -22.37
N GLU A 65 -16.95 -33.47 -22.46
CA GLU A 65 -15.89 -33.63 -21.47
C GLU A 65 -16.12 -32.73 -20.25
N PRO A 66 -16.41 -33.29 -19.05
CA PRO A 66 -16.67 -32.51 -17.85
C PRO A 66 -15.41 -31.76 -17.40
N ILE A 67 -15.61 -30.66 -16.67
CA ILE A 67 -14.53 -29.96 -15.94
C ILE A 67 -14.68 -30.29 -14.45
N PRO A 68 -14.13 -31.43 -13.97
CA PRO A 68 -14.18 -31.75 -12.55
C PRO A 68 -13.29 -30.81 -11.76
N ARG A 69 -13.53 -30.70 -10.45
CA ARG A 69 -12.78 -29.82 -9.55
C ARG A 69 -11.27 -30.11 -9.55
N ASP A 70 -10.89 -31.38 -9.55
CA ASP A 70 -9.49 -31.80 -9.62
C ASP A 70 -8.87 -31.62 -11.01
N GLY A 71 -9.69 -31.48 -12.05
CA GLY A 71 -9.28 -31.19 -13.43
C GLY A 71 -9.22 -29.69 -13.74
N MET A 72 -9.52 -28.82 -12.78
CA MET A 72 -9.34 -27.39 -12.94
C MET A 72 -7.86 -27.02 -12.98
N ILE A 73 -7.53 -25.96 -13.71
CA ILE A 73 -6.20 -25.36 -13.68
C ILE A 73 -5.90 -24.91 -12.25
N PRO A 74 -4.68 -25.17 -11.72
CA PRO A 74 -4.35 -24.92 -10.32
C PRO A 74 -4.71 -23.52 -9.82
N LEU A 75 -4.47 -22.49 -10.63
CA LEU A 75 -4.87 -21.11 -10.30
C LEU A 75 -6.38 -20.98 -10.04
N PHE A 76 -7.23 -21.51 -10.92
CA PHE A 76 -8.68 -21.42 -10.78
C PHE A 76 -9.22 -22.34 -9.68
N ARG A 77 -8.58 -23.49 -9.47
CA ARG A 77 -8.86 -24.32 -8.29
C ARG A 77 -8.58 -23.53 -7.02
N LEU A 78 -7.40 -22.92 -6.88
CA LEU A 78 -7.05 -22.11 -5.72
C LEU A 78 -8.04 -20.96 -5.49
N ILE A 79 -8.45 -20.26 -6.54
CA ILE A 79 -9.48 -19.21 -6.44
C ILE A 79 -10.82 -19.77 -5.91
N SER A 80 -11.24 -20.94 -6.38
CA SER A 80 -12.45 -21.63 -5.88
C SER A 80 -12.32 -21.99 -4.39
N GLU A 81 -11.15 -22.48 -3.98
CA GLU A 81 -10.88 -22.83 -2.59
C GLU A 81 -10.87 -21.58 -1.68
N LEU A 82 -10.22 -20.49 -2.10
CA LEU A 82 -10.22 -19.21 -1.38
C LEU A 82 -11.63 -18.64 -1.23
N TYR A 83 -12.50 -18.80 -2.24
CA TYR A 83 -13.91 -18.48 -2.13
C TYR A 83 -14.60 -19.30 -1.03
N ASN A 84 -14.34 -20.61 -0.95
CA ASN A 84 -14.93 -21.47 0.08
C ASN A 84 -14.47 -21.07 1.49
N VAL A 85 -13.19 -20.77 1.70
CA VAL A 85 -12.71 -20.27 3.01
C VAL A 85 -13.30 -18.91 3.35
N SER A 86 -13.52 -18.03 2.36
CA SER A 86 -14.20 -16.75 2.56
C SER A 86 -15.70 -16.91 2.94
N SER A 87 -16.31 -18.03 2.55
CA SER A 87 -17.69 -18.38 2.87
C SER A 87 -17.79 -19.02 4.25
N ASN A 88 -16.93 -19.99 4.53
CA ASN A 88 -16.86 -20.73 5.78
C ASN A 88 -15.40 -20.74 6.28
N PRO A 89 -15.07 -20.01 7.36
CA PRO A 89 -13.72 -19.98 7.91
C PRO A 89 -13.17 -21.34 8.37
N ASN A 90 -14.04 -22.32 8.63
CA ASN A 90 -13.65 -23.68 9.01
C ASN A 90 -13.46 -24.61 7.79
N TYR A 91 -13.67 -24.09 6.58
CA TYR A 91 -13.46 -24.85 5.36
C TYR A 91 -11.99 -25.25 5.22
N THR A 92 -11.75 -26.52 4.91
CA THR A 92 -10.42 -27.05 4.63
C THR A 92 -10.50 -28.10 3.54
N SER A 93 -9.41 -28.27 2.78
CA SER A 93 -9.27 -29.29 1.75
C SER A 93 -7.82 -29.74 1.66
N ASP A 94 -7.57 -30.94 1.13
CA ASP A 94 -6.20 -31.44 0.94
C ASP A 94 -5.39 -30.56 0.00
N TYR A 95 -6.04 -29.89 -0.94
CA TYR A 95 -5.39 -28.92 -1.82
C TYR A 95 -4.92 -27.69 -1.04
N LEU A 96 -5.76 -27.15 -0.16
CA LEU A 96 -5.44 -25.96 0.65
C LEU A 96 -4.34 -26.19 1.69
N LYS A 97 -4.12 -27.44 2.14
CA LYS A 97 -3.04 -27.76 3.10
C LYS A 97 -1.64 -27.39 2.59
N ASN A 98 -1.47 -27.21 1.28
CA ASN A 98 -0.21 -26.79 0.66
C ASN A 98 0.01 -25.28 0.71
N PHE A 99 -0.91 -24.51 1.28
CA PHE A 99 -0.94 -23.05 1.21
C PHE A 99 -1.16 -22.43 2.61
N ASP A 100 -0.43 -21.37 2.94
CA ASP A 100 -0.70 -20.54 4.11
C ASP A 100 -1.86 -19.56 3.81
N VAL A 101 -3.09 -20.08 3.88
CA VAL A 101 -4.29 -19.30 3.61
C VAL A 101 -4.67 -18.44 4.81
N LYS A 102 -4.93 -17.17 4.54
CA LYS A 102 -5.41 -16.18 5.52
C LYS A 102 -6.79 -15.68 5.16
N THR A 103 -7.61 -15.44 6.18
CA THR A 103 -8.93 -14.84 6.02
C THR A 103 -9.13 -13.64 6.93
N ALA A 104 -9.99 -12.73 6.50
CA ALA A 104 -10.42 -11.61 7.31
C ALA A 104 -11.82 -11.12 6.89
N PRO A 105 -12.63 -10.62 7.83
CA PRO A 105 -13.83 -9.87 7.51
C PRO A 105 -13.47 -8.46 7.02
N ILE A 106 -14.10 -8.01 5.95
CA ILE A 106 -13.96 -6.65 5.44
C ILE A 106 -15.04 -5.79 6.06
N ARG A 107 -14.61 -4.82 6.86
CA ARG A 107 -15.54 -3.95 7.58
C ARG A 107 -15.96 -2.77 6.74
N CYS A 108 -17.21 -2.33 6.88
CA CYS A 108 -17.71 -1.10 6.23
C CYS A 108 -18.78 -0.45 7.10
N ALA A 109 -18.58 0.83 7.44
CA ALA A 109 -19.49 1.57 8.33
C ALA A 109 -20.90 1.77 7.76
N ALA A 110 -21.04 1.78 6.43
CA ALA A 110 -22.32 1.92 5.74
C ALA A 110 -23.19 0.65 5.82
N VAL A 111 -22.60 -0.48 6.21
CA VAL A 111 -23.30 -1.78 6.27
C VAL A 111 -23.74 -2.06 7.71
N LYS A 112 -24.98 -2.52 7.89
CA LYS A 112 -25.49 -2.96 9.18
C LYS A 112 -24.71 -4.20 9.66
N GLY A 113 -24.21 -4.16 10.89
CA GLY A 113 -23.28 -5.18 11.41
C GLY A 113 -21.81 -4.95 11.01
N PHE A 114 -21.53 -3.87 10.29
CA PHE A 114 -20.18 -3.40 9.94
C PHE A 114 -19.33 -4.35 9.11
N VAL A 115 -19.90 -5.39 8.50
CA VAL A 115 -19.17 -6.36 7.65
C VAL A 115 -19.80 -6.35 6.27
N ALA A 116 -19.03 -5.99 5.25
CA ALA A 116 -19.46 -5.95 3.86
C ALA A 116 -19.15 -7.26 3.11
N GLY A 117 -18.25 -8.08 3.63
CA GLY A 117 -17.79 -9.29 2.98
C GLY A 117 -16.63 -9.92 3.73
N ASN A 118 -16.11 -11.01 3.20
CA ASN A 118 -14.94 -11.69 3.72
C ASN A 118 -13.91 -11.90 2.60
N ILE A 119 -12.65 -12.02 2.96
CA ILE A 119 -11.58 -12.39 2.04
C ILE A 119 -10.99 -13.76 2.37
N GLY A 120 -10.59 -14.48 1.33
CA GLY A 120 -9.59 -15.54 1.39
C GLY A 120 -8.37 -15.11 0.58
N ALA A 121 -7.18 -15.22 1.15
CA ALA A 121 -5.95 -14.77 0.50
C ALA A 121 -4.75 -15.66 0.82
N VAL A 122 -3.78 -15.69 -0.08
CA VAL A 122 -2.56 -16.51 0.04
C VAL A 122 -1.39 -15.84 -0.70
N TYR A 123 -0.18 -15.97 -0.16
CA TYR A 123 1.05 -15.77 -0.92
C TYR A 123 1.57 -17.11 -1.43
N THR A 124 1.77 -17.24 -2.74
CA THR A 124 2.25 -18.48 -3.36
C THR A 124 3.27 -18.19 -4.46
N THR A 125 3.96 -19.23 -4.92
CA THR A 125 4.94 -19.13 -6.01
C THR A 125 4.38 -19.68 -7.32
N VAL A 126 5.02 -19.31 -8.43
CA VAL A 126 4.67 -19.79 -9.77
C VAL A 126 4.80 -21.31 -9.87
N GLU A 127 5.81 -21.89 -9.23
CA GLU A 127 6.06 -23.35 -9.19
C GLU A 127 4.95 -24.09 -8.45
N SER A 128 4.46 -23.52 -7.34
CA SER A 128 3.37 -24.10 -6.55
C SER A 128 2.07 -24.20 -7.35
N LEU A 129 1.89 -23.29 -8.31
CA LEU A 129 0.76 -23.29 -9.24
C LEU A 129 1.02 -24.11 -10.52
N LYS A 130 2.22 -24.70 -10.66
CA LYS A 130 2.66 -25.41 -11.88
C LYS A 130 2.56 -24.55 -13.14
N LEU A 131 2.86 -23.25 -13.00
CA LEU A 131 2.86 -22.28 -14.09
C LEU A 131 4.30 -21.97 -14.52
N THR A 132 4.48 -21.28 -15.64
CA THR A 132 5.80 -20.78 -16.07
C THR A 132 5.86 -19.25 -15.95
N ASN A 133 7.06 -18.69 -16.02
CA ASN A 133 7.29 -17.25 -16.03
C ASN A 133 7.18 -16.62 -17.43
N GLU A 134 6.89 -17.41 -18.47
CA GLU A 134 6.73 -16.89 -19.83
C GLU A 134 5.44 -16.08 -19.94
N TYR A 135 5.48 -14.95 -20.66
CA TYR A 135 4.37 -14.00 -20.75
C TYR A 135 3.01 -14.64 -21.14
N PHE A 136 3.02 -15.59 -22.09
CA PHE A 136 1.82 -16.31 -22.55
C PHE A 136 1.56 -17.64 -21.82
N ARG A 137 2.36 -17.98 -20.81
CA ARG A 137 2.24 -19.21 -20.02
C ARG A 137 2.36 -18.97 -18.50
N ASN A 138 1.91 -17.81 -18.06
CA ASN A 138 1.89 -17.43 -16.65
C ASN A 138 0.46 -17.28 -16.12
N ALA A 139 0.34 -17.00 -14.81
CA ALA A 139 -0.94 -16.78 -14.13
C ALA A 139 -1.75 -15.63 -14.75
N TYR A 140 -1.08 -14.56 -15.19
CA TYR A 140 -1.74 -13.38 -15.71
C TYR A 140 -2.38 -13.61 -17.08
N SER A 141 -1.73 -14.36 -17.96
CA SER A 141 -2.31 -14.78 -19.25
C SER A 141 -3.60 -15.57 -19.05
N LEU A 142 -3.66 -16.45 -18.04
CA LEU A 142 -4.84 -17.25 -17.73
C LEU A 142 -6.03 -16.40 -17.29
N ILE A 143 -5.80 -15.25 -16.66
CA ILE A 143 -6.85 -14.31 -16.25
C ILE A 143 -7.09 -13.20 -17.29
N GLY A 144 -6.32 -13.16 -18.38
CA GLY A 144 -6.44 -12.16 -19.46
C GLY A 144 -5.72 -10.84 -19.18
N GLU A 145 -4.86 -10.77 -18.16
CA GLU A 145 -4.12 -9.57 -17.75
C GLU A 145 -2.68 -9.61 -18.29
N TYR A 146 -2.53 -9.60 -19.61
CA TYR A 146 -1.23 -9.81 -20.25
C TYR A 146 -0.17 -8.77 -19.85
N GLU A 147 -0.56 -7.51 -19.66
CA GLU A 147 0.34 -6.41 -19.26
C GLU A 147 0.70 -6.36 -17.78
N ALA A 148 0.31 -7.36 -16.97
CA ALA A 148 0.64 -7.39 -15.56
C ALA A 148 2.14 -7.67 -15.36
N ALA A 149 2.79 -6.89 -14.48
CA ALA A 149 4.17 -7.15 -14.11
C ALA A 149 4.28 -8.49 -13.36
N LEU A 150 5.42 -9.17 -13.49
CA LEU A 150 5.72 -10.35 -12.67
C LEU A 150 5.59 -9.99 -11.18
N SER A 151 5.10 -10.93 -10.38
CA SER A 151 4.78 -10.75 -8.95
C SER A 151 3.61 -9.79 -8.60
N SER A 152 2.97 -9.14 -9.59
CA SER A 152 1.74 -8.36 -9.36
C SER A 152 0.67 -9.17 -8.60
N PRO A 153 0.02 -8.59 -7.59
CA PRO A 153 -1.06 -9.28 -6.88
C PRO A 153 -2.24 -9.58 -7.82
N ILE A 154 -2.95 -10.67 -7.57
CA ILE A 154 -4.19 -11.03 -8.25
C ILE A 154 -5.32 -10.91 -7.23
N VAL A 155 -6.01 -9.78 -7.22
CA VAL A 155 -7.19 -9.57 -6.37
C VAL A 155 -8.43 -9.68 -7.23
N THR A 156 -9.36 -10.56 -6.85
CA THR A 156 -10.65 -10.70 -7.51
C THR A 156 -11.79 -10.59 -6.49
N TYR A 157 -12.97 -10.26 -6.98
CA TYR A 157 -14.14 -10.07 -6.14
C TYR A 157 -15.40 -10.61 -6.81
N THR A 158 -16.33 -11.04 -5.98
CA THR A 158 -17.59 -11.64 -6.42
C THR A 158 -18.74 -11.30 -5.48
N ARG A 159 -19.94 -11.32 -6.05
CA ARG A 159 -21.24 -11.24 -5.39
C ARG A 159 -22.10 -12.42 -5.83
N LYS A 160 -23.32 -12.58 -5.31
CA LYS A 160 -24.23 -13.61 -5.85
C LYS A 160 -24.57 -13.26 -7.31
N PRO A 161 -24.43 -14.18 -8.28
CA PRO A 161 -24.47 -15.63 -8.12
C PRO A 161 -23.10 -16.33 -8.17
N GLY A 162 -21.98 -15.70 -7.79
CA GLY A 162 -20.66 -16.35 -7.74
C GLY A 162 -19.85 -16.29 -9.03
N MET A 163 -20.14 -15.31 -9.89
CA MET A 163 -19.29 -14.95 -11.03
C MET A 163 -18.21 -13.97 -10.55
N LEU A 164 -16.95 -14.21 -10.93
CA LEU A 164 -15.87 -13.26 -10.65
C LEU A 164 -16.07 -12.03 -11.54
N VAL A 165 -15.96 -10.84 -10.97
CA VAL A 165 -16.26 -9.60 -11.70
C VAL A 165 -15.02 -9.08 -12.42
N ARG A 166 -13.87 -9.07 -11.73
CA ARG A 166 -12.62 -8.57 -12.29
C ARG A 166 -11.42 -9.23 -11.64
N TYR A 167 -10.32 -9.29 -12.37
CA TYR A 167 -8.99 -9.48 -11.80
C TYR A 167 -8.24 -8.15 -11.77
N VAL A 168 -7.84 -7.73 -10.58
CA VAL A 168 -7.13 -6.48 -10.36
C VAL A 168 -5.67 -6.82 -10.10
N THR A 169 -4.80 -6.36 -11.01
CA THR A 169 -3.35 -6.60 -10.99
C THR A 169 -2.51 -5.33 -10.86
N LYS A 170 -3.06 -4.20 -11.30
CA LYS A 170 -2.41 -2.88 -11.28
C LYS A 170 -2.81 -2.07 -10.04
N SER A 171 -1.97 -1.11 -9.66
CA SER A 171 -2.22 -0.21 -8.53
C SER A 171 -3.62 0.39 -8.57
N SER A 172 -4.43 0.08 -7.56
CA SER A 172 -5.81 0.53 -7.40
C SER A 172 -6.21 0.47 -5.92
N SER A 173 -7.41 0.95 -5.58
CA SER A 173 -7.95 0.89 -4.21
C SER A 173 -8.05 -0.53 -3.64
N TRP A 174 -8.14 -1.56 -4.49
CA TRP A 174 -8.20 -2.97 -4.10
C TRP A 174 -6.84 -3.57 -3.73
N ILE A 175 -5.74 -3.00 -4.24
CA ILE A 175 -4.40 -3.56 -4.07
C ILE A 175 -3.65 -2.84 -2.95
N PRO A 176 -3.17 -3.58 -1.92
CA PRO A 176 -2.34 -2.98 -0.88
C PRO A 176 -1.01 -2.48 -1.46
N ARG A 177 -0.61 -1.25 -1.09
CA ARG A 177 0.78 -0.79 -1.24
C ARG A 177 1.67 -1.57 -0.25
N MET A 178 2.20 -2.70 -0.69
CA MET A 178 3.11 -3.53 0.08
C MET A 178 4.56 -3.17 -0.23
N GLN A 179 5.37 -2.97 0.82
CA GLN A 179 6.82 -2.89 0.68
C GLN A 179 7.35 -4.33 0.59
N ASN A 180 8.18 -4.62 -0.41
CA ASN A 180 8.85 -5.89 -0.62
C ASN A 180 7.91 -7.08 -0.89
N GLN A 181 7.37 -7.17 -2.10
CA GLN A 181 7.03 -8.50 -2.63
C GLN A 181 8.35 -9.24 -2.85
N GLU A 182 8.56 -10.33 -2.12
CA GLU A 182 9.70 -11.23 -2.38
C GLU A 182 9.64 -11.70 -3.84
N ASP A 183 10.80 -11.73 -4.49
CA ASP A 183 10.89 -12.10 -5.90
C ASP A 183 10.29 -13.50 -6.15
N GLY A 184 9.46 -13.63 -7.18
CA GLY A 184 8.76 -14.88 -7.53
C GLY A 184 7.50 -15.23 -6.71
N LYS A 185 7.11 -14.45 -5.69
CA LYS A 185 5.85 -14.66 -4.96
C LYS A 185 4.71 -13.78 -5.48
N ILE A 186 3.52 -14.37 -5.56
CA ILE A 186 2.28 -13.73 -6.01
C ILE A 186 1.25 -13.79 -4.89
N LEU A 187 0.63 -12.65 -4.58
CA LEU A 187 -0.54 -12.60 -3.71
C LEU A 187 -1.79 -12.93 -4.53
N ILE A 188 -2.59 -13.90 -4.09
CA ILE A 188 -3.89 -14.19 -4.69
C ILE A 188 -4.96 -13.97 -3.62
N CYS A 189 -5.97 -13.17 -3.93
CA CYS A 189 -7.07 -12.86 -3.02
C CYS A 189 -8.43 -12.93 -3.71
N VAL A 190 -9.40 -13.50 -3.01
CA VAL A 190 -10.82 -13.49 -3.39
C VAL A 190 -11.60 -12.76 -2.31
N PHE A 191 -12.28 -11.69 -2.69
CA PHE A 191 -13.29 -11.03 -1.87
C PHE A 191 -14.69 -11.54 -2.22
N LYS A 192 -15.42 -12.03 -1.21
CA LYS A 192 -16.83 -12.40 -1.34
C LYS A 192 -17.70 -11.37 -0.63
N LEU A 193 -18.63 -10.77 -1.38
CA LEU A 193 -19.64 -9.87 -0.84
C LEU A 193 -20.58 -10.63 0.12
N ALA A 194 -20.87 -10.01 1.27
CA ALA A 194 -21.91 -10.50 2.17
C ALA A 194 -23.29 -10.03 1.66
N SER A 195 -23.81 -10.74 0.66
CA SER A 195 -25.06 -10.41 -0.05
C SER A 195 -26.31 -10.34 0.84
N ASP A 196 -26.28 -10.96 2.03
CA ASP A 196 -27.35 -10.95 3.02
C ASP A 196 -27.40 -9.67 3.88
N ARG A 197 -26.41 -8.79 3.74
CA ARG A 197 -26.29 -7.58 4.54
C ARG A 197 -27.12 -6.44 3.99
N ILE A 198 -27.46 -5.50 4.86
CA ILE A 198 -28.34 -4.36 4.57
C ILE A 198 -27.58 -3.07 4.81
N LEU A 199 -27.81 -2.06 3.97
CA LEU A 199 -27.26 -0.72 4.13
C LEU A 199 -28.00 0.08 5.19
N LYS A 200 -27.28 0.95 5.91
CA LYS A 200 -27.86 1.76 7.00
C LYS A 200 -28.80 2.84 6.50
N ASP A 201 -28.49 3.46 5.37
CA ASP A 201 -29.15 4.72 4.95
C ASP A 201 -30.52 4.49 4.31
N ASN A 202 -30.72 3.39 3.58
CA ASN A 202 -31.92 3.15 2.77
C ASN A 202 -32.57 1.78 2.99
N LYS A 203 -32.06 0.95 3.91
CA LYS A 203 -32.50 -0.44 4.14
C LYS A 203 -32.47 -1.34 2.89
N THR A 204 -31.84 -0.91 1.80
CA THR A 204 -31.61 -1.73 0.61
C THR A 204 -30.57 -2.79 0.92
N SER A 205 -30.66 -3.95 0.28
CA SER A 205 -29.63 -4.98 0.44
C SER A 205 -28.32 -4.52 -0.18
N LEU A 206 -27.21 -4.94 0.42
CA LEU A 206 -25.87 -4.68 -0.11
C LEU A 206 -25.71 -5.32 -1.49
N GLU A 207 -26.36 -6.47 -1.73
CA GLU A 207 -26.40 -7.13 -3.03
C GLU A 207 -27.05 -6.26 -4.11
N GLU A 208 -28.26 -5.72 -3.85
CA GLU A 208 -28.95 -4.84 -4.81
C GLU A 208 -28.16 -3.58 -5.09
N TYR A 209 -27.57 -2.98 -4.04
CA TYR A 209 -26.72 -1.80 -4.20
C TYR A 209 -25.54 -2.09 -5.13
N ILE A 210 -24.79 -3.16 -4.88
CA ILE A 210 -23.62 -3.49 -5.71
C ILE A 210 -24.05 -3.89 -7.13
N ARG A 211 -25.15 -4.61 -7.28
CA ARG A 211 -25.68 -4.99 -8.61
C ARG A 211 -26.05 -3.77 -9.46
N ALA A 212 -26.64 -2.74 -8.87
CA ALA A 212 -26.96 -1.48 -9.57
C ALA A 212 -25.72 -0.66 -9.98
N ARG A 213 -24.55 -1.04 -9.47
CA ARG A 213 -23.25 -0.39 -9.66
C ARG A 213 -22.29 -1.23 -10.49
N GLU A 214 -22.71 -2.42 -10.89
CA GLU A 214 -21.94 -3.26 -11.78
C GLU A 214 -22.14 -2.79 -13.23
N ARG A 215 -21.04 -2.55 -13.94
CA ARG A 215 -21.10 -2.18 -15.36
C ARG A 215 -21.84 -3.25 -16.16
N ALA A 216 -22.44 -2.84 -17.28
CA ALA A 216 -23.19 -3.76 -18.16
C ALA A 216 -22.32 -4.90 -18.74
N ASP A 217 -21.01 -4.71 -18.82
CA ASP A 217 -20.04 -5.74 -19.23
C ASP A 217 -19.60 -6.65 -18.08
N HIS A 218 -20.14 -6.43 -16.88
CA HIS A 218 -19.83 -7.15 -15.64
C HIS A 218 -18.34 -7.15 -15.25
N ASN A 219 -17.56 -6.15 -15.71
CA ASN A 219 -16.11 -6.10 -15.49
C ASN A 219 -15.67 -5.16 -14.37
N ASN A 220 -16.58 -4.41 -13.74
CA ASN A 220 -16.24 -3.50 -12.64
C ASN A 220 -17.44 -3.12 -11.78
N TRP A 221 -17.19 -2.74 -10.54
CA TRP A 221 -18.12 -2.01 -9.68
C TRP A 221 -17.74 -0.53 -9.64
N GLU A 222 -18.69 0.37 -9.88
CA GLU A 222 -18.48 1.81 -9.93
C GLU A 222 -19.31 2.55 -8.87
N ASN A 223 -18.83 3.68 -8.37
CA ASN A 223 -19.64 4.53 -7.50
C ASN A 223 -20.34 5.62 -8.32
N GLU A 224 -21.54 6.02 -7.89
CA GLU A 224 -22.20 7.23 -8.42
C GLU A 224 -21.51 8.52 -7.95
N THR A 225 -20.88 8.48 -6.78
CA THR A 225 -20.18 9.62 -6.19
C THR A 225 -18.73 9.25 -5.92
N GLU A 226 -17.85 10.25 -5.98
CA GLU A 226 -16.52 10.15 -5.37
C GLU A 226 -16.70 9.72 -3.90
N PHE A 227 -16.05 8.63 -3.47
CA PHE A 227 -16.15 8.06 -2.10
C PHE A 227 -17.40 7.24 -1.76
N GLY A 228 -17.90 6.47 -2.72
CA GLY A 228 -19.01 5.53 -2.49
C GLY A 228 -18.63 4.25 -1.73
N ILE A 229 -19.62 3.39 -1.48
CA ILE A 229 -19.45 2.16 -0.70
C ILE A 229 -18.44 1.19 -1.34
N VAL A 230 -18.36 1.15 -2.67
CA VAL A 230 -17.40 0.28 -3.38
C VAL A 230 -15.97 0.68 -3.06
N ASP A 231 -15.67 1.99 -3.01
CA ASP A 231 -14.32 2.47 -2.70
C ASP A 231 -13.92 2.10 -1.27
N ARG A 232 -14.85 2.28 -0.33
CA ARG A 232 -14.63 1.88 1.07
C ARG A 232 -14.37 0.38 1.20
N ILE A 233 -15.11 -0.46 0.47
CA ILE A 233 -14.89 -1.91 0.47
C ILE A 233 -13.52 -2.25 -0.11
N ALA A 234 -13.14 -1.63 -1.22
CA ALA A 234 -11.85 -1.82 -1.87
C ALA A 234 -10.68 -1.43 -0.95
N GLU A 235 -10.73 -0.22 -0.40
CA GLU A 235 -9.71 0.31 0.53
C GLU A 235 -9.59 -0.54 1.80
N ASN A 236 -10.72 -0.96 2.38
CA ASN A 236 -10.71 -1.82 3.55
C ASN A 236 -10.21 -3.23 3.24
N THR A 237 -10.42 -3.71 2.01
CA THR A 237 -9.84 -4.97 1.51
C THR A 237 -8.32 -4.86 1.41
N ALA A 238 -7.80 -3.80 0.78
CA ALA A 238 -6.36 -3.54 0.72
C ALA A 238 -5.75 -3.41 2.11
N SER A 239 -6.40 -2.68 3.02
CA SER A 239 -5.95 -2.52 4.41
C SER A 239 -5.89 -3.86 5.16
N ALA A 240 -6.92 -4.71 5.00
CA ALA A 240 -6.95 -6.03 5.59
C ALA A 240 -5.82 -6.92 5.06
N LEU A 241 -5.59 -6.93 3.74
CA LEU A 241 -4.48 -7.67 3.13
C LEU A 241 -3.12 -7.22 3.65
N LYS A 242 -2.91 -5.90 3.76
CA LYS A 242 -1.69 -5.34 4.35
C LYS A 242 -1.50 -5.83 5.78
N SER A 243 -2.55 -5.83 6.60
CA SER A 243 -2.48 -6.30 8.00
C SER A 243 -2.22 -7.81 8.10
N LEU A 244 -2.74 -8.62 7.17
CA LEU A 244 -2.59 -10.07 7.19
C LEU A 244 -1.18 -10.53 6.82
N PHE A 245 -0.55 -9.87 5.86
CA PHE A 245 0.73 -10.31 5.30
C PHE A 245 1.92 -9.44 5.67
N ASN A 246 1.69 -8.18 6.05
CA ASN A 246 2.67 -7.35 6.73
C ASN A 246 2.13 -7.03 8.13
N PRO A 247 2.07 -8.02 9.04
CA PRO A 247 1.72 -7.75 10.41
C PRO A 247 2.78 -6.80 10.95
N THR A 248 2.44 -5.51 11.02
CA THR A 248 3.17 -4.55 11.83
C THR A 248 3.31 -5.24 13.18
N VAL A 249 4.53 -5.65 13.55
CA VAL A 249 4.80 -6.11 14.90
C VAL A 249 4.22 -5.01 15.77
N LYS A 250 3.14 -5.32 16.49
CA LYS A 250 2.67 -4.49 17.58
C LYS A 250 3.78 -4.60 18.63
N ASN A 251 4.86 -3.87 18.39
CA ASN A 251 5.75 -3.45 19.45
C ASN A 251 4.83 -2.73 20.42
N GLU A 252 4.66 -3.32 21.59
CA GLU A 252 4.08 -2.69 22.76
C GLU A 252 4.48 -1.23 22.76
N LEU A 253 3.49 -0.35 22.64
CA LEU A 253 3.50 1.06 23.08
C LEU A 253 4.90 1.73 23.13
N VAL A 254 5.66 1.69 22.04
CA VAL A 254 6.74 2.66 21.84
C VAL A 254 6.08 3.88 21.22
N THR A 255 5.42 4.66 22.10
CA THR A 255 5.25 6.12 22.00
C THR A 255 5.38 6.71 20.59
N ARG A 256 4.43 6.38 19.70
CA ARG A 256 4.17 7.14 18.45
C ARG A 256 3.36 8.43 18.73
N SER A 257 3.50 9.00 19.92
CA SER A 257 2.59 10.02 20.44
C SER A 257 3.23 11.36 20.78
N THR A 258 4.47 11.64 20.39
CA THR A 258 5.14 12.91 20.75
C THR A 258 5.44 13.84 19.59
N LEU A 259 5.57 13.40 18.33
CA LEU A 259 5.75 14.33 17.20
C LEU A 259 4.42 14.70 16.55
N SER A 260 3.61 13.72 16.15
CA SER A 260 2.36 13.95 15.41
C SER A 260 1.28 14.66 16.23
N LYS A 261 1.21 14.41 17.55
CA LYS A 261 0.34 15.16 18.47
C LYS A 261 0.84 16.57 18.73
N LEU A 262 2.16 16.73 18.83
CA LEU A 262 2.78 18.04 19.04
C LEU A 262 2.61 18.91 17.79
N PHE A 263 2.75 18.36 16.58
CA PHE A 263 2.44 19.08 15.35
C PHE A 263 0.94 19.38 15.20
N ALA A 264 0.04 18.47 15.58
CA ALA A 264 -1.41 18.74 15.57
C ALA A 264 -1.81 19.85 16.55
N ASP A 265 -1.32 19.82 17.79
CA ASP A 265 -1.60 20.84 18.81
C ASP A 265 -1.00 22.21 18.46
N ILE A 266 0.06 22.22 17.66
CA ILE A 266 0.78 23.43 17.28
C ILE A 266 0.22 24.09 15.99
N PHE A 267 -0.52 23.35 15.15
CA PHE A 267 -1.16 23.88 13.93
C PHE A 267 -2.67 24.15 14.10
N LEU A 268 -3.29 23.68 15.18
CA LEU A 268 -4.67 24.01 15.48
C LEU A 268 -4.75 25.40 16.15
N PRO A 269 -5.70 26.28 15.76
CA PRO A 269 -5.97 27.50 16.51
C PRO A 269 -6.33 27.13 17.96
N PRO A 270 -5.95 27.95 18.97
CA PRO A 270 -6.18 27.63 20.37
C PRO A 270 -7.68 27.42 20.60
N SER A 271 -8.07 26.16 20.79
CA SER A 271 -9.45 25.82 21.07
C SER A 271 -9.71 26.17 22.55
N ASN A 272 -10.35 27.30 22.78
CA ASN A 272 -10.99 27.60 24.06
C ASN A 272 -12.16 26.63 24.22
N VAL A 273 -11.88 25.43 24.74
CA VAL A 273 -12.90 24.51 25.21
C VAL A 273 -12.53 24.12 26.63
N ASN A 274 -13.09 24.89 27.57
CA ASN A 274 -13.11 24.53 28.98
C ASN A 274 -13.83 23.18 29.13
N SER A 275 -13.11 22.15 29.52
CA SER A 275 -13.71 21.01 30.20
C SER A 275 -12.73 20.46 31.23
N ASP A 276 -12.86 20.97 32.44
CA ASP A 276 -12.44 20.31 33.67
C ASP A 276 -12.88 18.85 33.64
N THR A 277 -11.93 17.92 33.68
CA THR A 277 -12.12 16.65 34.39
C THR A 277 -10.75 16.06 34.74
N MET A 278 -10.32 16.39 35.96
CA MET A 278 -9.29 15.67 36.69
C MET A 278 -9.62 14.17 36.79
N ARG A 279 -8.78 13.31 36.23
CA ARG A 279 -8.70 11.89 36.62
C ARG A 279 -7.26 11.49 36.92
N ASN A 280 -6.97 11.50 38.22
CA ASN A 280 -5.82 10.87 38.85
C ASN A 280 -5.68 9.42 38.39
N SER A 281 -4.48 9.06 37.92
CA SER A 281 -4.05 7.67 37.76
C SER A 281 -2.74 7.47 38.54
N PRO A 282 -2.57 6.38 39.32
CA PRO A 282 -1.54 6.33 40.36
C PRO A 282 -0.15 5.99 39.80
N LYS A 283 0.88 6.70 40.30
CA LYS A 283 2.30 6.36 40.14
C LYS A 283 2.58 5.00 40.80
N ARG A 284 3.09 4.02 40.04
CA ARG A 284 3.71 2.81 40.58
C ARG A 284 5.23 2.84 40.40
N LYS A 285 5.90 2.45 41.48
CA LYS A 285 7.33 2.57 41.78
C LYS A 285 8.19 1.68 40.88
N THR A 286 9.40 2.17 40.66
CA THR A 286 10.58 1.55 40.07
C THR A 286 10.95 0.21 40.70
N GLY A 287 11.31 -0.75 39.85
CA GLY A 287 11.98 -2.00 40.22
C GLY A 287 13.10 -2.28 39.22
N ASP A 288 14.33 -2.25 39.70
CA ASP A 288 15.56 -2.56 38.98
C ASP A 288 15.57 -4.01 38.49
N VAL A 289 15.70 -4.22 37.18
CA VAL A 289 16.14 -5.50 36.61
C VAL A 289 17.20 -5.21 35.55
N LYS A 290 18.44 -5.61 35.86
CA LYS A 290 19.60 -5.57 34.97
C LYS A 290 19.35 -6.44 33.73
N ALA A 291 18.98 -5.82 32.62
CA ALA A 291 18.96 -6.46 31.31
C ALA A 291 20.34 -6.31 30.63
N ARG A 292 20.90 -7.47 30.23
CA ARG A 292 22.15 -7.62 29.46
C ARG A 292 22.22 -6.64 28.28
N LYS A 293 23.32 -5.89 28.18
CA LYS A 293 23.70 -5.08 27.01
C LYS A 293 23.84 -5.98 25.78
N LYS A 294 22.82 -6.02 24.92
CA LYS A 294 22.99 -6.27 23.48
C LYS A 294 23.40 -4.94 22.84
N SER A 295 24.46 -4.97 22.03
CA SER A 295 24.98 -3.82 21.28
C SER A 295 23.87 -3.19 20.43
N ARG A 296 23.56 -1.92 20.69
CA ARG A 296 22.67 -1.10 19.86
C ARG A 296 23.52 -0.47 18.77
N THR A 297 23.31 -0.89 17.52
CA THR A 297 23.54 -0.03 16.36
C THR A 297 22.76 1.28 16.58
N SER A 298 23.46 2.41 16.67
CA SER A 298 22.82 3.70 16.94
C SER A 298 22.09 4.18 15.69
N LYS A 299 20.76 4.25 15.79
CA LYS A 299 19.92 4.85 14.74
C LYS A 299 20.09 6.37 14.74
N SER A 300 19.89 6.97 13.58
CA SER A 300 19.78 8.43 13.40
C SER A 300 18.72 9.01 14.34
N LYS A 301 18.96 10.21 14.85
CA LYS A 301 18.04 10.91 15.77
C LYS A 301 17.78 12.33 15.28
N PHE A 302 16.52 12.75 15.29
CA PHE A 302 16.13 14.15 15.08
C PHE A 302 15.30 14.58 16.29
N GLU A 303 15.81 15.56 17.03
CA GLU A 303 15.20 16.08 18.25
C GLU A 303 14.91 17.57 18.03
N ILE A 304 13.68 18.00 18.36
CA ILE A 304 13.26 19.40 18.27
C ILE A 304 13.39 19.99 19.67
N GLU A 305 14.17 21.06 19.81
CA GLU A 305 14.38 21.75 21.08
C GLU A 305 13.31 22.82 21.31
N SER A 306 12.97 23.58 20.27
CA SER A 306 11.96 24.63 20.33
C SER A 306 11.37 24.92 18.95
N SER A 307 10.20 25.56 18.90
CA SER A 307 9.62 26.07 17.66
C SER A 307 8.85 27.36 17.89
N SER A 308 9.00 28.34 17.01
CA SER A 308 8.22 29.59 16.99
C SER A 308 7.49 29.76 15.66
N LEU A 309 6.38 30.48 15.67
CA LEU A 309 5.60 30.83 14.48
C LEU A 309 5.49 32.35 14.38
N GLU A 310 5.94 32.90 13.26
CA GLU A 310 5.81 34.32 12.92
C GLU A 310 5.15 34.42 11.53
N GLY A 311 3.87 34.78 11.51
CA GLY A 311 3.09 34.79 10.26
C GLY A 311 2.95 33.40 9.64
N ASN A 312 3.40 33.25 8.39
CA ASN A 312 3.41 31.97 7.66
C ASN A 312 4.76 31.23 7.74
N THR A 313 5.72 31.76 8.50
CA THR A 313 7.06 31.22 8.63
C THR A 313 7.26 30.64 10.03
N ARG A 314 7.68 29.38 10.07
CA ARG A 314 7.95 28.64 11.30
C ARG A 314 9.44 28.41 11.44
N THR A 315 10.01 28.80 12.57
CA THR A 315 11.41 28.56 12.90
C THR A 315 11.50 27.43 13.92
N ILE A 316 12.29 26.41 13.63
CA ILE A 316 12.48 25.21 14.46
C ILE A 316 13.94 25.14 14.88
N GLU A 317 14.19 25.03 16.17
CA GLU A 317 15.50 24.67 16.73
C GLU A 317 15.60 23.16 16.85
N PHE A 318 16.65 22.58 16.27
CA PHE A 318 16.79 21.14 16.16
C PHE A 318 18.20 20.66 16.52
N THR A 319 18.27 19.39 16.92
CA THR A 319 19.48 18.59 17.04
C THR A 319 19.32 17.31 16.20
N LEU A 320 20.23 17.09 15.26
CA LEU A 320 20.18 16.01 14.27
C LEU A 320 21.47 15.18 14.34
N GLY A 321 21.37 13.91 14.72
CA GLY A 321 22.50 13.00 14.84
C GLY A 321 22.57 11.99 13.69
N ALA A 322 23.73 11.89 13.05
CA ALA A 322 24.11 10.77 12.20
C ALA A 322 24.36 9.52 13.07
N GLY A 323 23.98 8.34 12.58
CA GLY A 323 24.39 7.09 13.19
C GLY A 323 25.91 6.97 13.29
N ALA A 324 26.42 6.16 14.22
CA ALA A 324 27.86 6.03 14.45
C ALA A 324 28.65 5.56 13.21
N GLU A 325 27.97 4.88 12.28
CA GLU A 325 28.53 4.37 11.03
C GLU A 325 28.12 5.19 9.80
N SER A 326 27.39 6.30 9.98
CA SER A 326 26.88 7.12 8.88
C SER A 326 27.68 8.40 8.72
N ASP A 327 28.14 8.67 7.51
CA ASP A 327 28.90 9.87 7.13
C ASP A 327 28.01 10.93 6.45
N ALA A 328 26.74 10.62 6.20
CA ALA A 328 25.79 11.57 5.63
C ALA A 328 24.47 11.61 6.39
N ILE A 329 23.85 12.79 6.41
CA ILE A 329 22.49 12.99 6.89
C ILE A 329 21.69 13.70 5.81
N ASP A 330 20.56 13.11 5.46
CA ASP A 330 19.61 13.66 4.50
C ASP A 330 18.33 14.03 5.22
N PHE A 331 17.78 15.21 4.95
CA PHE A 331 16.45 15.56 5.41
C PHE A 331 15.64 16.29 4.35
N GLU A 332 14.33 15.99 4.33
CA GLU A 332 13.39 16.49 3.35
C GLU A 332 12.06 16.84 4.01
N LEU A 333 11.43 17.91 3.52
CA LEU A 333 10.07 18.29 3.87
C LEU A 333 9.08 17.45 3.06
N VAL A 334 8.06 16.94 3.76
CA VAL A 334 6.95 16.19 3.16
C VAL A 334 5.63 16.76 3.66
N VAL A 335 4.63 16.85 2.77
CA VAL A 335 3.29 17.30 3.12
C VAL A 335 2.51 16.14 3.75
N CYS A 336 1.99 16.32 4.96
CA CYS A 336 1.13 15.34 5.61
C CYS A 336 -0.30 15.48 5.08
N SER A 337 -0.73 14.52 4.27
CA SER A 337 -2.16 14.34 3.97
C SER A 337 -2.80 13.36 4.96
N GLU A 338 -4.12 13.32 5.01
CA GLU A 338 -4.89 12.37 5.82
C GLU A 338 -4.59 10.89 5.49
N ARG A 339 -3.99 10.62 4.32
CA ARG A 339 -3.73 9.27 3.78
C ARG A 339 -2.24 8.87 3.85
N SER A 340 -1.32 9.81 3.68
CA SER A 340 0.16 9.61 3.82
C SER A 340 0.94 10.93 3.67
N SER A 341 2.23 10.91 4.01
CA SER A 341 3.15 11.99 3.61
C SER A 341 3.44 11.96 2.11
N VAL A 342 3.21 13.07 1.41
CA VAL A 342 3.48 13.29 -0.02
C VAL A 342 4.80 14.03 -0.16
N ASN A 343 5.72 13.50 -0.96
CA ASN A 343 7.01 14.15 -1.21
C ASN A 343 6.91 15.23 -2.30
N CYS A 344 7.97 16.04 -2.43
CA CYS A 344 7.98 17.16 -3.35
C CYS A 344 7.80 16.74 -4.82
N ALA A 345 8.45 15.65 -5.24
CA ALA A 345 8.35 15.14 -6.61
C ALA A 345 6.93 14.65 -6.93
N GLU A 346 6.34 13.84 -6.05
CA GLU A 346 4.94 13.39 -6.17
C GLU A 346 3.97 14.57 -6.23
N TRP A 347 4.18 15.59 -5.40
CA TRP A 347 3.31 16.77 -5.40
C TRP A 347 3.36 17.54 -6.72
N GLU A 348 4.55 17.85 -7.22
CA GLU A 348 4.70 18.67 -8.43
C GLU A 348 4.32 17.89 -9.70
N MET A 349 4.58 16.59 -9.74
CA MET A 349 4.25 15.75 -10.91
C MET A 349 2.78 15.35 -10.97
N ASP A 350 2.18 14.97 -9.85
CA ASP A 350 0.82 14.43 -9.84
C ASP A 350 -0.25 15.53 -9.78
N LEU A 351 0.07 16.67 -9.16
CA LEU A 351 -0.90 17.77 -8.98
C LEU A 351 -0.64 18.98 -9.90
N ASP A 352 0.48 18.98 -10.63
CA ASP A 352 0.98 20.11 -11.43
C ASP A 352 0.96 21.47 -10.68
N LYS A 353 1.18 21.43 -9.37
CA LYS A 353 1.21 22.62 -8.51
C LYS A 353 2.58 22.78 -7.87
N GLU A 354 2.96 24.02 -7.59
CA GLU A 354 4.18 24.29 -6.82
C GLU A 354 4.09 23.64 -5.43
N PHE A 355 5.23 23.11 -4.96
CA PHE A 355 5.30 22.51 -3.65
C PHE A 355 5.07 23.57 -2.55
N PRO A 356 4.14 23.34 -1.60
CA PRO A 356 3.65 24.39 -0.71
C PRO A 356 4.58 24.71 0.47
N LEU A 357 5.70 24.00 0.62
CA LEU A 357 6.65 24.14 1.71
C LEU A 357 8.01 24.57 1.19
N SER A 358 8.56 25.66 1.73
CA SER A 358 9.85 26.20 1.31
C SER A 358 10.76 26.46 2.51
N ILE A 359 11.96 25.90 2.50
CA ILE A 359 13.02 26.26 3.45
C ILE A 359 13.54 27.64 3.04
N LYS A 360 13.37 28.63 3.91
CA LYS A 360 13.83 30.02 3.70
C LYS A 360 15.16 30.31 4.36
N LYS A 361 15.41 29.68 5.50
CA LYS A 361 16.64 29.87 6.26
C LYS A 361 17.08 28.56 6.89
N PHE A 362 18.38 28.31 6.84
CA PHE A 362 18.98 27.18 7.53
C PHE A 362 20.31 27.65 8.13
N THR A 363 20.39 27.61 9.46
CA THR A 363 21.58 28.02 10.20
C THR A 363 22.06 26.87 11.05
N VAL A 364 23.30 26.50 10.85
CA VAL A 364 24.04 25.59 11.73
C VAL A 364 24.56 26.43 12.88
N LYS A 365 24.36 26.00 14.13
CA LYS A 365 24.93 26.63 15.34
C LYS A 365 26.14 25.84 15.84
N GLU A 366 26.05 24.50 15.81
CA GLU A 366 27.08 23.61 16.33
C GLU A 366 27.16 22.32 15.50
N ILE A 367 28.38 21.83 15.25
CA ILE A 367 28.62 20.48 14.72
C ILE A 367 29.53 19.70 15.67
N THR A 368 29.07 18.56 16.18
CA THR A 368 29.83 17.71 17.10
C THR A 368 30.19 16.40 16.42
N GLY A 369 31.47 16.06 16.30
CA GLY A 369 31.91 14.75 15.80
C GLY A 369 31.93 13.65 16.88
N LEU A 370 32.17 12.39 16.51
CA LEU A 370 32.32 11.25 17.44
C LEU A 370 33.33 11.47 18.58
N SER A 371 34.36 12.31 18.38
CA SER A 371 35.35 12.63 19.41
C SER A 371 34.82 13.55 20.52
N GLY A 372 33.56 14.00 20.43
CA GLY A 372 32.92 14.88 21.41
C GLY A 372 33.38 16.33 21.34
N LYS A 373 34.31 16.67 20.43
CA LYS A 373 34.75 18.06 20.24
C LYS A 373 33.71 18.80 19.40
N ALA A 374 32.92 19.64 20.05
CA ALA A 374 32.02 20.58 19.42
C ALA A 374 32.81 21.60 18.59
N ILE A 375 32.40 21.77 17.35
CA ILE A 375 32.80 22.90 16.51
C ILE A 375 31.60 23.84 16.52
N GLU A 376 31.57 24.79 17.46
CA GLU A 376 30.59 25.87 17.45
C GLU A 376 30.84 26.75 16.23
N LYS A 377 29.86 26.81 15.33
CA LYS A 377 29.90 27.62 14.10
C LYS A 377 28.47 28.05 13.79
N ASN A 378 28.17 29.34 14.01
CA ASN A 378 26.96 30.00 13.53
C ASN A 378 27.08 30.26 12.02
N TYR A 379 26.85 29.23 11.21
CA TYR A 379 26.93 29.31 9.74
C TYR A 379 25.55 29.29 9.12
N GLU A 380 25.20 30.35 8.39
CA GLU A 380 23.99 30.41 7.59
C GLU A 380 24.26 29.85 6.20
N VAL A 381 23.52 28.79 5.83
CA VAL A 381 23.66 28.14 4.53
C VAL A 381 22.98 28.99 3.47
N ASN A 382 23.73 29.31 2.40
CA ASN A 382 23.15 30.00 1.26
C ASN A 382 22.33 29.01 0.42
N LEU A 383 21.00 29.07 0.58
CA LEU A 383 20.05 28.19 -0.12
C LEU A 383 19.95 28.48 -1.63
N SER A 384 20.53 29.59 -2.11
CA SER A 384 20.65 29.84 -3.55
C SER A 384 21.67 28.89 -4.19
N ASN A 385 22.71 28.52 -3.43
CA ASN A 385 23.75 27.61 -3.87
C ASN A 385 23.33 26.16 -3.69
N THR A 386 23.64 25.32 -4.69
CA THR A 386 23.42 23.87 -4.60
C THR A 386 24.38 23.20 -3.63
N ILE A 387 25.58 23.78 -3.42
CA ILE A 387 26.64 23.24 -2.57
C ILE A 387 27.19 24.36 -1.67
N ASN A 388 27.29 24.09 -0.37
CA ASN A 388 27.91 24.96 0.64
C ASN A 388 28.92 24.14 1.46
N ILE A 389 30.03 24.75 1.88
CA ILE A 389 31.10 24.05 2.60
C ILE A 389 31.25 24.65 4.00
N ILE A 390 31.18 23.81 5.03
CA ILE A 390 31.29 24.17 6.44
C ILE A 390 32.44 23.38 7.07
N GLY A 391 33.68 23.82 6.86
CA GLY A 391 34.86 23.05 7.33
C GLY A 391 34.98 21.71 6.60
N ASP A 392 34.83 20.61 7.35
CA ASP A 392 34.89 19.23 6.82
C ASP A 392 33.52 18.66 6.41
N TYR A 393 32.49 19.51 6.37
CA TYR A 393 31.13 19.13 6.02
C TYR A 393 30.69 19.84 4.74
N THR A 394 30.03 19.11 3.84
CA THR A 394 29.46 19.63 2.61
C THR A 394 27.94 19.57 2.71
N VAL A 395 27.28 20.69 2.48
CA VAL A 395 25.82 20.82 2.52
C VAL A 395 25.29 20.99 1.10
N PHE A 396 24.46 20.04 0.67
CA PHE A 396 23.76 20.06 -0.60
C PHE A 396 22.33 20.55 -0.40
N THR A 397 21.93 21.55 -1.18
CA THR A 397 20.57 22.08 -1.18
C THR A 397 19.72 21.32 -2.21
N LYS A 398 18.58 20.76 -1.79
CA LYS A 398 17.64 20.09 -2.70
C LYS A 398 16.55 21.05 -3.15
N LYS A 399 16.47 21.26 -4.47
CA LYS A 399 15.47 22.11 -5.11
C LYS A 399 14.52 21.26 -5.96
N SER A 400 13.26 21.66 -5.99
CA SER A 400 12.22 21.04 -6.81
C SER A 400 12.36 21.42 -8.29
N ILE A 401 11.54 20.82 -9.16
CA ILE A 401 11.51 21.15 -10.59
C ILE A 401 11.03 22.59 -10.77
N LYS A 402 10.10 23.04 -9.91
CA LYS A 402 9.62 24.43 -9.88
C LYS A 402 10.47 25.37 -8.99
N GLY A 403 11.66 24.93 -8.56
CA GLY A 403 12.68 25.78 -7.91
C GLY A 403 12.53 25.95 -6.39
N VAL A 404 11.62 25.22 -5.73
CA VAL A 404 11.38 25.31 -4.29
C VAL A 404 12.44 24.51 -3.53
N THR A 405 13.11 25.12 -2.56
CA THR A 405 14.02 24.40 -1.65
C THR A 405 13.22 23.59 -0.63
N TYR A 406 13.27 22.26 -0.74
CA TYR A 406 12.45 21.35 0.08
C TYR A 406 13.29 20.46 1.02
N GLY A 407 14.62 20.44 0.90
CA GLY A 407 15.45 19.59 1.75
C GLY A 407 16.93 19.98 1.67
N LEU A 408 17.73 19.41 2.57
CA LEU A 408 19.18 19.50 2.51
C LEU A 408 19.81 18.14 2.85
N LYS A 409 20.98 17.88 2.27
CA LYS A 409 21.85 16.74 2.61
C LYS A 409 23.17 17.27 3.14
N VAL A 410 23.63 16.75 4.27
CA VAL A 410 24.90 17.12 4.90
C VAL A 410 25.81 15.91 4.90
N ASP A 411 26.94 16.00 4.19
CA ASP A 411 27.97 14.97 4.14
C ASP A 411 29.15 15.41 5.00
N GLY A 412 29.56 14.56 5.94
CA GLY A 412 30.78 14.72 6.73
C GLY A 412 31.90 13.83 6.19
N LYS A 413 33.15 14.28 6.29
CA LYS A 413 34.33 13.45 5.93
C LYS A 413 34.52 12.21 6.82
N ARG A 414 33.82 12.12 7.95
CA ARG A 414 33.93 11.01 8.92
C ARG A 414 32.53 10.60 9.38
N ALA A 415 32.34 9.29 9.58
CA ALA A 415 31.12 8.75 10.14
C ALA A 415 30.87 9.28 11.57
N GLY A 416 29.60 9.47 11.91
CA GLY A 416 29.13 9.89 13.22
C GLY A 416 29.41 11.36 13.54
N PHE A 417 28.38 12.19 13.37
CA PHE A 417 28.36 13.58 13.79
C PHE A 417 26.94 14.01 14.16
N SER A 418 26.80 15.06 14.96
CA SER A 418 25.53 15.71 15.26
C SER A 418 25.56 17.19 14.88
N LEU A 419 24.43 17.67 14.39
CA LEU A 419 24.20 19.02 13.94
C LEU A 419 23.14 19.67 14.82
N LYS A 420 23.45 20.82 15.40
CA LYS A 420 22.48 21.66 16.10
C LYS A 420 22.29 22.96 15.34
N GLY A 421 21.04 23.39 15.15
CA GLY A 421 20.75 24.53 14.29
C GLY A 421 19.32 25.04 14.35
N THR A 422 19.04 26.02 13.50
CA THR A 422 17.70 26.56 13.24
C THR A 422 17.33 26.37 11.78
N ILE A 423 16.08 26.00 11.53
CA ILE A 423 15.49 25.96 10.18
C ILE A 423 14.21 26.78 10.17
N SER A 424 14.08 27.67 9.18
CA SER A 424 12.86 28.44 8.94
C SER A 424 12.14 27.92 7.70
N ILE A 425 10.90 27.48 7.88
CA ILE A 425 10.05 26.86 6.87
C ILE A 425 8.85 27.78 6.66
N GLU A 426 8.62 28.19 5.42
CA GLU A 426 7.43 28.90 5.01
C GLU A 426 6.42 27.92 4.41
N CYS A 427 5.15 28.03 4.81
CA CYS A 427 4.04 27.32 4.18
C CYS A 427 3.14 28.31 3.43
N ALA A 428 3.01 28.11 2.12
CA ALA A 428 2.18 28.96 1.27
C ALA A 428 0.66 28.78 1.51
N GLN A 429 0.26 27.71 2.22
CA GLN A 429 -1.15 27.36 2.44
C GLN A 429 -1.45 27.17 3.93
N LYS A 430 -2.45 27.89 4.45
CA LYS A 430 -2.78 27.92 5.89
C LYS A 430 -3.32 26.61 6.46
N SER A 431 -3.65 25.63 5.63
CA SER A 431 -4.34 24.38 6.02
C SER A 431 -3.52 23.11 5.78
N ILE A 432 -2.20 23.22 5.56
CA ILE A 432 -1.34 22.07 5.27
C ILE A 432 -0.50 21.69 6.49
N SER A 433 -0.62 20.43 6.91
CA SER A 433 0.29 19.80 7.87
C SER A 433 1.54 19.29 7.13
N PHE A 434 2.71 19.28 7.77
CA PHE A 434 3.94 18.74 7.20
C PHE A 434 4.78 17.93 8.20
N GLU A 435 5.67 17.10 7.68
CA GLU A 435 6.63 16.28 8.41
C GLU A 435 8.04 16.52 7.85
N VAL A 436 9.06 16.35 8.70
CA VAL A 436 10.46 16.32 8.27
C VAL A 436 10.92 14.87 8.30
N LYS A 437 11.24 14.30 7.14
CA LYS A 437 11.87 12.98 7.05
C LYS A 437 13.37 13.14 7.13
N ASN A 438 14.04 12.31 7.92
CA ASN A 438 15.50 12.27 7.99
C ASN A 438 16.03 10.84 7.81
N GLN A 439 17.13 10.69 7.08
CA GLN A 439 17.83 9.43 6.88
C GLN A 439 19.33 9.63 7.06
N SER A 440 19.99 8.70 7.74
CA SER A 440 21.45 8.66 7.78
C SER A 440 21.97 7.61 6.81
N MET A 441 22.99 7.97 6.04
CA MET A 441 23.57 7.16 4.99
C MET A 441 25.07 6.96 5.25
N ARG A 442 25.60 5.87 4.72
CA ARG A 442 27.03 5.56 4.68
C ARG A 442 27.42 5.45 3.21
N PHE A 443 28.44 6.19 2.77
CA PHE A 443 29.09 5.93 1.49
C PHE A 443 30.22 4.91 1.71
N ASP A 444 30.28 3.89 0.85
CA ASP A 444 31.38 2.92 0.80
C ASP A 444 32.57 3.45 -0.01
#